data_AF-A0A941GDH0-F1
#
_entry.id   AF-A0A941GDH0-F1
#
_cell.length_a   1.000
_cell.length_b   1.000
_cell.length_c   1.000
_cell.angle_alpha   90.00
_cell.angle_beta   90.00
_cell.angle_gamma   90.00
#
_symmetry.space_group_name_H-M   'P 1'
#
loop_
_entity.id
_entity.type
_entity.pdbx_description
1 polymer ?
#
loop_
_entity_poly.entity_id
_entity_poly.type
_entity_poly.pdbx_seq_one_letter_code
_entity_poly.pdbx_strand_id
1 'polypeptide(L)'
;MRIIIRIFLMVSFLIILVPLTVNADYYTKYNQNVTAYSASKYKTNGNTRFVASGLVPKAGYVAMRNDAPVPFGSTVTTPSTIMQGDGQSFSSFSVQDRGVSTSLTPYAIDIWWGFCRDKAYTGSGATVLGCSQNDKKFVGAKNFGKKTMDLKFITR
;
A
#
# COMPACT_ATOMS: atom_id res chain seq x y z
N MET A 1 -25.07 33.43 -39.57
CA MET A 1 -25.23 32.83 -38.21
C MET A 1 -25.41 31.31 -38.20
N ARG A 2 -26.26 30.71 -39.06
CA ARG A 2 -26.55 29.26 -39.04
C ARG A 2 -25.34 28.34 -39.35
N ILE A 3 -24.38 28.78 -40.17
CA ILE A 3 -23.20 27.99 -40.55
C ILE A 3 -22.17 27.90 -39.40
N ILE A 4 -21.96 28.99 -38.67
CA ILE A 4 -21.00 29.05 -37.56
C ILE A 4 -21.43 28.14 -36.40
N ILE A 5 -22.73 28.05 -36.11
CA ILE A 5 -23.29 27.17 -35.08
C ILE A 5 -23.08 25.68 -35.42
N ARG A 6 -23.16 25.29 -36.70
CA ARG A 6 -22.94 23.90 -37.14
C ARG A 6 -21.48 23.47 -37.01
N ILE A 7 -20.55 24.37 -37.31
CA ILE A 7 -19.11 24.12 -37.14
C ILE A 7 -18.78 23.98 -35.65
N PHE A 8 -19.34 24.84 -34.79
CA PHE A 8 -19.13 24.76 -33.35
C PHE A 8 -19.65 23.44 -32.77
N LEU A 9 -20.84 22.99 -33.19
CA LEU A 9 -21.40 21.70 -32.77
C LEU A 9 -20.60 20.49 -33.26
N MET A 10 -20.05 20.51 -34.49
CA MET A 10 -19.19 19.41 -34.98
C MET A 10 -17.86 19.34 -34.22
N VAL A 11 -17.25 20.48 -33.88
CA VAL A 11 -16.00 20.51 -33.10
C VAL A 11 -16.25 20.05 -31.66
N SER A 12 -17.37 20.43 -31.04
CA SER A 12 -17.76 19.92 -29.72
C SER A 12 -18.06 18.42 -29.73
N PHE A 13 -18.62 17.86 -30.81
CA PHE A 13 -18.88 16.41 -30.92
C PHE A 13 -17.60 15.60 -31.15
N LEU A 14 -16.58 16.18 -31.81
CA LEU A 14 -15.29 15.54 -32.02
C LEU A 14 -14.47 15.38 -30.73
N ILE A 15 -14.67 16.26 -29.74
CA ILE A 15 -13.95 16.22 -28.45
C ILE A 15 -14.54 15.13 -27.51
N ILE A 16 -15.76 14.66 -27.75
CA ILE A 16 -16.44 13.65 -26.90
C ILE A 16 -16.05 12.22 -27.31
N LEU A 17 -15.38 12.03 -28.46
CA LEU A 17 -15.01 10.73 -29.00
C LEU A 17 -13.55 10.33 -28.76
N VAL A 18 -12.77 11.11 -28.00
CA VAL A 18 -11.49 10.62 -27.50
C VAL A 18 -11.82 9.66 -26.35
N PRO A 19 -11.63 8.34 -26.50
CA PRO A 19 -11.72 7.48 -25.35
C PRO A 19 -10.66 7.96 -24.36
N LEU A 20 -11.09 8.39 -23.16
CA LEU A 20 -10.20 8.55 -22.02
C LEU A 20 -9.70 7.14 -21.64
N THR A 21 -8.84 6.57 -22.47
CA THR A 21 -8.05 5.41 -22.08
C THR A 21 -7.04 5.94 -21.08
N VAL A 22 -7.43 5.97 -19.82
CA VAL A 22 -6.48 5.96 -18.72
C VAL A 22 -5.81 4.59 -18.85
N ASN A 23 -4.75 4.50 -19.66
CA ASN A 23 -3.91 3.32 -19.71
C ASN A 23 -3.34 3.20 -18.31
N ALA A 24 -3.86 2.26 -17.52
CA ALA A 24 -3.26 1.92 -16.25
C ALA A 24 -1.89 1.33 -16.58
N ASP A 25 -0.88 2.18 -16.59
CA ASP A 25 0.49 1.75 -16.86
C ASP A 25 0.89 0.74 -15.80
N TYR A 26 1.30 -0.43 -16.27
CA TYR A 26 1.92 -1.42 -15.43
C TYR A 26 3.41 -1.48 -15.72
N TYR A 27 4.19 -1.62 -14.65
CA TYR A 27 5.62 -1.83 -14.75
C TYR A 27 6.07 -2.84 -13.69
N THR A 28 7.11 -3.59 -14.03
CA THR A 28 7.70 -4.58 -13.13
C THR A 28 8.99 -4.02 -12.55
N LYS A 29 9.17 -4.19 -11.25
CA LYS A 29 10.43 -3.93 -10.56
C LYS A 29 10.96 -5.25 -10.04
N TYR A 30 12.11 -5.64 -10.56
CA TYR A 30 12.72 -6.92 -10.24
C TYR A 30 13.42 -6.88 -8.88
N ASN A 31 13.45 -8.02 -8.20
CA ASN A 31 14.21 -8.21 -6.96
C ASN A 31 13.99 -7.13 -5.89
N GLN A 32 12.73 -6.80 -5.60
CA GLN A 32 12.39 -5.82 -4.56
C GLN A 32 12.18 -6.49 -3.21
N ASN A 33 12.56 -5.80 -2.13
CA ASN A 33 12.32 -6.28 -0.78
C ASN A 33 10.82 -6.29 -0.46
N VAL A 34 10.39 -7.38 0.17
CA VAL A 34 9.05 -7.55 0.68
C VAL A 34 9.16 -7.96 2.14
N THR A 35 8.62 -7.13 3.01
CA THR A 35 8.59 -7.34 4.46
C THR A 35 7.15 -7.30 4.95
N ALA A 36 6.96 -7.47 6.26
CA ALA A 36 5.68 -7.34 6.92
C ALA A 36 5.78 -6.50 8.19
N TYR A 37 4.72 -5.76 8.48
CA TYR A 37 4.61 -4.97 9.70
C TYR A 37 3.24 -5.09 10.36
N SER A 38 3.21 -4.83 11.66
CA SER A 38 2.00 -4.73 12.46
C SER A 38 2.12 -3.54 13.41
N ALA A 39 1.00 -3.00 13.86
CA ALA A 39 0.99 -1.93 14.84
C ALA A 39 -0.19 -2.05 15.80
N SER A 40 -0.17 -1.30 16.88
CA SER A 40 -1.35 -1.08 17.72
C SER A 40 -2.41 -0.25 16.97
N LYS A 41 -3.70 -0.50 17.26
CA LYS A 41 -4.84 0.22 16.67
C LYS A 41 -4.87 1.69 17.07
N TYR A 42 -4.61 1.96 18.34
CA TYR A 42 -4.50 3.31 18.90
C TYR A 42 -3.03 3.62 19.20
N LYS A 43 -2.61 4.84 18.86
CA LYS A 43 -1.29 5.38 19.22
C LYS A 43 -1.21 5.60 20.74
N THR A 44 -0.02 5.92 21.23
CA THR A 44 0.22 6.20 22.66
C THR A 44 -0.61 7.36 23.20
N ASN A 45 -0.97 8.32 22.35
CA ASN A 45 -1.84 9.44 22.70
C ASN A 45 -3.35 9.10 22.59
N GLY A 46 -3.71 7.83 22.40
CA GLY A 46 -5.10 7.37 22.30
C GLY A 46 -5.75 7.55 20.92
N ASN A 47 -5.12 8.29 19.99
CA ASN A 47 -5.70 8.51 18.66
C ASN A 47 -5.62 7.26 17.79
N THR A 48 -6.63 7.07 16.93
CA THR A 48 -6.65 6.00 15.93
C THR A 48 -5.44 6.10 15.01
N ARG A 49 -4.85 4.94 14.69
CA ARG A 49 -3.80 4.84 13.68
C ARG A 49 -4.41 4.86 12.28
N PHE A 50 -3.91 5.79 11.47
CA PHE A 50 -4.17 5.86 10.05
C PHE A 50 -2.88 5.59 9.29
N VAL A 51 -3.01 5.01 8.10
CA VAL A 51 -1.93 4.95 7.12
C VAL A 51 -1.71 6.35 6.51
N ALA A 52 -0.61 6.55 5.81
CA ALA A 52 -0.26 7.83 5.21
C ALA A 52 -1.32 8.38 4.22
N SER A 53 -2.15 7.52 3.59
CA SER A 53 -3.29 7.97 2.77
C SER A 53 -4.50 8.49 3.58
N GLY A 54 -4.44 8.46 4.91
CA GLY A 54 -5.53 8.89 5.80
C GLY A 54 -6.57 7.81 6.10
N LEU A 55 -6.42 6.60 5.55
CA LEU A 55 -7.33 5.48 5.78
C LEU A 55 -6.96 4.68 7.04
N VAL A 56 -7.90 3.89 7.57
CA VAL A 56 -7.60 2.91 8.62
C VAL A 56 -6.84 1.73 7.97
N PRO A 57 -5.71 1.26 8.54
CA PRO A 57 -5.01 0.09 8.05
C PRO A 57 -5.90 -1.15 7.98
N LYS A 58 -5.83 -1.91 6.87
CA LYS A 58 -6.56 -3.17 6.70
C LYS A 58 -5.74 -4.17 5.90
N ALA A 59 -6.12 -5.45 5.98
CA ALA A 59 -5.46 -6.51 5.21
C ALA A 59 -5.51 -6.20 3.71
N GLY A 60 -4.43 -6.51 3.00
CA GLY A 60 -4.23 -6.12 1.60
C GLY A 60 -3.64 -4.72 1.41
N TYR A 61 -3.28 -3.99 2.47
CA TYR A 61 -2.52 -2.74 2.35
C TYR A 61 -1.02 -2.98 2.46
N VAL A 62 -0.24 -2.13 1.79
CA VAL A 62 1.22 -2.04 1.95
C VAL A 62 1.68 -0.61 2.22
N ALA A 63 2.80 -0.51 2.92
CA ALA A 63 3.62 0.68 2.97
C ALA A 63 4.71 0.62 1.89
N MET A 64 5.12 1.80 1.43
CA MET A 64 6.30 1.98 0.59
C MET A 64 7.25 3.02 1.20
N ARG A 65 8.41 3.22 0.57
CA ARG A 65 9.30 4.32 0.96
C ARG A 65 8.62 5.68 0.70
N ASN A 66 9.05 6.69 1.46
CA ASN A 66 8.56 8.06 1.29
C ASN A 66 8.91 8.65 -0.09
N ASP A 67 10.04 8.25 -0.65
CA ASP A 67 10.57 8.70 -1.94
C ASP A 67 10.16 7.80 -3.12
N ALA A 68 9.41 6.72 -2.89
CA ALA A 68 8.96 5.85 -3.96
C ALA A 68 7.90 6.57 -4.83
N PRO A 69 8.11 6.69 -6.16
CA PRO A 69 7.22 7.42 -7.07
C PRO A 69 5.97 6.60 -7.45
N VAL A 70 5.27 6.06 -6.44
CA VAL A 70 4.08 5.22 -6.58
C VAL A 70 2.95 5.86 -5.80
N PRO A 71 1.88 6.38 -6.43
CA PRO A 71 0.82 7.08 -5.70
C PRO A 71 0.00 6.14 -4.82
N PHE A 72 -0.63 6.69 -3.78
CA PHE A 72 -1.60 5.93 -2.99
C PHE A 72 -2.77 5.47 -3.87
N GLY A 73 -3.31 4.29 -3.58
CA GLY A 73 -4.33 3.65 -4.42
C GLY A 73 -3.77 2.78 -5.54
N SER A 74 -2.47 2.91 -5.88
CA SER A 74 -1.79 1.98 -6.78
C SER A 74 -1.89 0.54 -6.27
N THR A 75 -1.91 -0.40 -7.20
CA THR A 75 -1.89 -1.83 -6.87
C THR A 75 -0.48 -2.38 -7.07
N VAL A 76 0.00 -3.21 -6.14
CA VAL A 76 1.22 -4.00 -6.28
C VAL A 76 0.87 -5.48 -6.22
N THR A 77 1.37 -6.25 -7.18
CA THR A 77 1.13 -7.69 -7.28
C THR A 77 2.45 -8.43 -7.09
N THR A 78 2.40 -9.50 -6.29
CA THR A 78 3.51 -10.43 -6.04
C THR A 78 3.39 -11.65 -6.97
N PRO A 79 4.49 -12.35 -7.30
CA PRO A 79 4.47 -13.45 -8.25
C PRO A 79 3.82 -14.72 -7.67
N SER A 80 3.72 -14.79 -6.35
CA SER A 80 3.04 -15.85 -5.62
C SER A 80 2.18 -15.27 -4.50
N THR A 81 1.16 -16.03 -4.10
CA THR A 81 0.30 -15.67 -2.98
C THR A 81 1.09 -15.68 -1.67
N ILE A 82 0.91 -14.62 -0.89
CA ILE A 82 1.42 -14.49 0.47
C ILE A 82 0.30 -14.82 1.44
N MET A 83 0.51 -15.86 2.24
CA MET A 83 -0.36 -16.22 3.36
C MET A 83 0.10 -15.48 4.61
N GLN A 84 -0.76 -14.60 5.13
CA GLN A 84 -0.54 -13.91 6.40
C GLN A 84 -0.74 -14.88 7.58
N GLY A 85 -0.23 -14.52 8.75
CA GLY A 85 -0.26 -15.38 9.94
C GLY A 85 -1.66 -15.68 10.50
N ASP A 86 -2.71 -15.05 9.98
CA ASP A 86 -4.12 -15.32 10.29
C ASP A 86 -4.84 -16.11 9.19
N GLY A 87 -4.11 -16.64 8.21
CA GLY A 87 -4.65 -17.45 7.11
C GLY A 87 -5.17 -16.64 5.91
N GLN A 88 -5.19 -15.31 6.00
CA GLN A 88 -5.58 -14.50 4.84
C GLN A 88 -4.51 -14.57 3.76
N SER A 89 -4.93 -14.69 2.51
CA SER A 89 -4.05 -14.94 1.38
C SER A 89 -4.24 -13.87 0.31
N PHE A 90 -3.14 -13.20 -0.06
CA PHE A 90 -3.15 -12.13 -1.04
C PHE A 90 -1.97 -12.28 -2.00
N SER A 91 -2.22 -12.07 -3.29
CA SER A 91 -1.17 -11.83 -4.29
C SER A 91 -1.17 -10.38 -4.78
N SER A 92 -2.18 -9.59 -4.38
CA SER A 92 -2.39 -8.21 -4.82
C SER A 92 -2.70 -7.33 -3.61
N PHE A 93 -2.03 -6.18 -3.55
CA PHE A 93 -2.06 -5.26 -2.43
C PHE A 93 -2.23 -3.82 -2.92
N SER A 94 -2.80 -2.96 -2.09
CA SER A 94 -2.94 -1.53 -2.36
C SER A 94 -1.88 -0.73 -1.60
N VAL A 95 -1.21 0.17 -2.31
CA VAL A 95 -0.27 1.13 -1.72
C VAL A 95 -1.08 2.19 -0.99
N GLN A 96 -0.99 2.22 0.34
CA GLN A 96 -1.80 3.11 1.17
C GLN A 96 -0.97 3.78 2.28
N ASP A 97 0.22 3.26 2.55
CA ASP A 97 1.05 3.74 3.65
C ASP A 97 2.47 4.08 3.20
N ARG A 98 3.21 4.73 4.11
CA ARG A 98 4.62 5.08 3.93
C ARG A 98 5.44 4.76 5.17
N GLY A 99 6.75 4.78 5.02
CA GLY A 99 7.69 4.61 6.14
C GLY A 99 8.58 3.37 6.02
N VAL A 100 8.62 2.73 4.86
CA VAL A 100 9.62 1.69 4.58
C VAL A 100 11.02 2.30 4.61
N SER A 101 11.96 1.60 5.25
CA SER A 101 13.36 2.04 5.41
C SER A 101 14.03 2.32 4.07
N THR A 102 14.83 3.39 4.01
CA THR A 102 15.64 3.74 2.84
C THR A 102 16.80 2.78 2.58
N SER A 103 17.13 1.91 3.55
CA SER A 103 18.10 0.83 3.39
C SER A 103 17.57 -0.38 2.60
N LEU A 104 16.26 -0.44 2.34
CA LEU A 104 15.64 -1.43 1.46
C LEU A 104 15.55 -0.93 0.02
N THR A 105 15.27 -1.82 -0.93
CA THR A 105 15.19 -1.45 -2.35
C THR A 105 14.18 -0.31 -2.62
N PRO A 106 14.36 0.49 -3.69
CA PRO A 106 13.54 1.69 -3.92
C PRO A 106 12.03 1.44 -4.03
N TYR A 107 11.63 0.25 -4.49
CA TYR A 107 10.23 -0.18 -4.57
C TYR A 107 9.90 -1.27 -3.56
N ALA A 108 10.64 -1.32 -2.44
CA ALA A 108 10.32 -2.21 -1.35
C ALA A 108 8.91 -1.94 -0.81
N ILE A 109 8.20 -3.02 -0.52
CA ILE A 109 6.89 -2.97 0.13
C ILE A 109 6.96 -3.61 1.51
N ASP A 110 6.21 -3.05 2.44
CA ASP A 110 6.03 -3.60 3.78
C ASP A 110 4.55 -3.86 3.98
N ILE A 111 4.15 -5.13 4.02
CA ILE A 111 2.75 -5.52 3.96
C ILE A 111 2.13 -5.44 5.36
N TRP A 112 0.93 -4.88 5.45
CA TRP A 112 0.20 -4.80 6.69
C TRP A 112 -0.32 -6.19 7.12
N TRP A 113 0.14 -6.64 8.29
CA TRP A 113 -0.21 -7.92 8.90
C TRP A 113 -1.38 -7.84 9.88
N GLY A 114 -1.87 -6.63 10.19
CA GLY A 114 -2.98 -6.41 11.11
C GLY A 114 -2.58 -5.71 12.40
N PHE A 115 -3.60 -5.37 13.19
CA PHE A 115 -3.38 -4.81 14.51
C PHE A 115 -2.88 -5.89 15.47
N CYS A 116 -1.77 -5.62 16.15
CA CYS A 116 -1.22 -6.52 17.17
C CYS A 116 -1.98 -6.44 18.50
N ARG A 117 -2.69 -5.33 18.74
CA ARG A 117 -3.51 -5.03 19.92
C ARG A 117 -4.33 -3.77 19.68
N ASP A 118 -5.28 -3.48 20.57
CA ASP A 118 -6.03 -2.23 20.54
C ASP A 118 -5.18 -1.04 20.97
N LYS A 119 -4.66 -1.00 22.19
CA LYS A 119 -3.93 0.17 22.73
C LYS A 119 -2.42 0.01 22.60
N ALA A 120 -1.70 1.06 22.22
CA ALA A 120 -0.23 1.09 22.33
C ALA A 120 0.20 0.96 23.80
N TYR A 121 1.31 0.26 24.06
CA TYR A 121 1.90 0.18 25.39
C TYR A 121 3.08 1.15 25.53
N THR A 122 3.18 1.81 26.67
CA THR A 122 4.32 2.64 27.06
C THR A 122 5.17 1.86 28.07
N GLY A 123 6.44 1.55 27.75
CA GLY A 123 7.33 0.83 28.67
C GLY A 123 8.38 -0.04 27.96
N SER A 124 9.22 -0.74 28.73
CA SER A 124 10.23 -1.66 28.23
C SER A 124 9.59 -2.83 27.46
N GLY A 125 10.08 -3.10 26.25
CA GLY A 125 9.63 -4.22 25.41
C GLY A 125 8.53 -3.92 24.39
N ALA A 126 7.94 -2.72 24.40
CA ALA A 126 7.06 -2.27 23.32
C ALA A 126 7.88 -1.75 22.13
N THR A 127 7.49 -2.14 20.92
CA THR A 127 8.02 -1.59 19.67
C THR A 127 7.58 -0.15 19.47
N VAL A 128 8.26 0.58 18.58
CA VAL A 128 7.88 1.95 18.17
C VAL A 128 6.42 2.02 17.68
N LEU A 129 5.89 0.94 17.12
CA LEU A 129 4.51 0.85 16.65
C LEU A 129 3.51 0.37 17.72
N GLY A 130 3.97 0.15 18.95
CA GLY A 130 3.15 -0.16 20.12
C GLY A 130 2.83 -1.64 20.31
N CYS A 131 3.46 -2.55 19.57
CA CYS A 131 3.35 -4.01 19.76
C CYS A 131 4.34 -4.55 20.78
N SER A 132 4.01 -5.64 21.48
CA SER A 132 4.95 -6.44 22.28
C SER A 132 5.57 -7.55 21.45
N GLN A 133 6.72 -8.06 21.90
CA GLN A 133 7.42 -9.21 21.32
C GLN A 133 6.56 -10.49 21.26
N ASN A 134 5.49 -10.58 22.06
CA ASN A 134 4.63 -11.75 22.14
C ASN A 134 3.30 -11.61 21.38
N ASP A 135 3.03 -10.45 20.76
CA ASP A 135 1.76 -10.28 20.05
C ASP A 135 1.76 -11.12 18.77
N LYS A 136 0.74 -11.98 18.60
CA LYS A 136 0.66 -12.93 17.48
C LYS A 136 0.87 -12.29 16.11
N LYS A 137 0.26 -11.13 15.85
CA LYS A 137 0.42 -10.41 14.58
C LYS A 137 1.83 -9.85 14.38
N PHE A 138 2.44 -9.35 15.46
CA PHE A 138 3.81 -8.87 15.43
C PHE A 138 4.82 -9.99 15.21
N VAL A 139 4.67 -11.10 15.95
CA VAL A 139 5.47 -12.31 15.76
C VAL A 139 5.30 -12.86 14.35
N GLY A 140 4.07 -12.91 13.83
CA GLY A 140 3.79 -13.34 12.45
C GLY A 140 4.45 -12.45 11.39
N ALA A 141 4.40 -11.13 11.57
CA ALA A 141 5.06 -10.17 10.68
C ALA A 141 6.60 -10.32 10.74
N LYS A 142 7.15 -10.47 11.95
CA LYS A 142 8.59 -10.71 12.15
C LYS A 142 9.04 -12.03 11.51
N ASN A 143 8.27 -13.11 11.67
CA ASN A 143 8.57 -14.44 11.13
C ASN A 143 8.40 -14.52 9.61
N PHE A 144 7.58 -13.66 9.00
CA PHE A 144 7.54 -13.52 7.54
C PHE A 144 8.92 -13.12 6.98
N GLY A 145 9.65 -12.29 7.74
CA GLY A 145 11.02 -11.90 7.44
C GLY A 145 11.14 -10.98 6.23
N LYS A 146 12.37 -10.83 5.74
CA LYS A 146 12.66 -10.09 4.51
C LYS A 146 12.80 -11.07 3.36
N LYS A 147 11.94 -10.91 2.35
CA LYS A 147 12.01 -11.65 1.08
C LYS A 147 12.40 -10.72 -0.04
N THR A 148 12.72 -11.30 -1.18
CA THR A 148 12.98 -10.58 -2.42
C THR A 148 12.13 -11.20 -3.51
N MET A 149 11.40 -10.40 -4.28
CA MET A 149 10.55 -10.87 -5.38
C MET A 149 10.32 -9.77 -6.42
N ASP A 150 9.85 -10.17 -7.59
CA ASP A 150 9.47 -9.25 -8.65
C ASP A 150 8.09 -8.67 -8.39
N LEU A 151 7.99 -7.34 -8.36
CA LEU A 151 6.76 -6.64 -8.04
C LEU A 151 6.19 -5.99 -9.29
N LYS A 152 4.95 -6.32 -9.63
CA LYS A 152 4.20 -5.64 -10.70
C LYS A 152 3.35 -4.54 -10.09
N PHE A 153 3.58 -3.31 -10.51
CA PHE A 153 2.80 -2.14 -10.11
C PHE A 153 1.77 -1.79 -11.18
N ILE A 154 0.61 -1.31 -10.75
CA ILE A 154 -0.44 -0.72 -11.59
C ILE A 154 -0.78 0.62 -10.95
N THR A 155 -0.41 1.72 -11.60
CA THR A 155 -0.69 3.07 -11.11
C THR A 155 -2.12 3.48 -11.45
N ARG A 156 -2.78 4.16 -10.52
CA ARG A 156 -4.11 4.75 -10.68
C ARG A 156 -4.05 6.25 -10.52
#